data_AF-A0A7W6DK29-F1
#
_entry.id   AF-A0A7W6DK29-F1
#
_cell.length_a   1.000
_cell.length_b   1.000
_cell.length_c   1.000
_cell.angle_alpha   90.00
_cell.angle_beta   90.00
_cell.angle_gamma   90.00
#
_symmetry.space_group_name_H-M   'P 1'
#
loop_
_entity.id
_entity.type
_entity.pdbx_description
1 polymer ?
#
loop_
_entity_poly.entity_id
_entity_poly.type
_entity_poly.pdbx_seq_one_letter_code
_entity_poly.pdbx_strand_id
1 'polypeptide(L)'
;MDKLYDLTERDGLPESLRVLLETFPREEWESHPNFAGLVAFWLDRHEMFRKLCAVMGTDAEAVMDKKMDPRAMQQRLSQYGGALLQQLHGHHQIEDAHYFPVLRKREKTLDRGFDILDRDHHAMDGLMTRFADGANGVLQGSLETGRFRQELTSFESLLMRHLADEEDLIVPVILKHGPDGMH
;
A
#
# COMPACT_ATOMS: atom_id res chain seq x y z
N MET A 1 11.70 12.34 15.17
CA MET A 1 10.26 12.04 15.39
C MET A 1 10.19 10.85 16.31
N ASP A 2 9.05 10.64 16.99
CA ASP A 2 8.83 9.41 17.76
C ASP A 2 8.82 8.23 16.78
N LYS A 3 9.72 7.25 16.99
CA LYS A 3 9.96 6.13 16.06
C LYS A 3 8.70 5.35 15.71
N LEU A 4 7.74 5.36 16.62
CA LEU A 4 6.43 4.71 16.45
C LEU A 4 5.57 5.33 15.33
N TYR A 5 5.96 6.50 14.81
CA TYR A 5 5.21 7.25 13.79
C TYR A 5 5.87 7.25 12.42
N ASP A 6 7.14 6.88 12.32
CA ASP A 6 7.89 6.96 11.08
C ASP A 6 7.76 5.65 10.29
N LEU A 7 7.23 5.72 9.07
CA LEU A 7 7.06 4.56 8.18
C LEU A 7 8.38 3.82 7.93
N THR A 8 9.51 4.52 7.96
CA THR A 8 10.83 3.94 7.68
C THR A 8 11.44 3.21 8.87
N GLU A 9 10.91 3.42 10.08
CA GLU A 9 11.45 2.84 11.31
C GLU A 9 10.47 1.93 12.05
N ARG A 10 9.15 2.05 11.83
CA ARG A 10 8.16 1.30 12.60
C ARG A 10 7.91 -0.11 12.05
N ASP A 11 7.82 -1.07 12.97
CA ASP A 11 7.46 -2.46 12.65
C ASP A 11 5.95 -2.71 12.60
N GLY A 12 5.14 -1.75 13.03
CA GLY A 12 3.68 -1.77 12.95
C GLY A 12 3.00 -0.76 13.89
N LEU A 13 1.67 -0.70 13.83
CA LEU A 13 0.89 0.18 14.70
C LEU A 13 1.11 -0.12 16.20
N PRO A 14 1.17 0.92 17.05
CA PRO A 14 1.09 0.78 18.50
C PRO A 14 -0.07 -0.11 18.94
N GLU A 15 0.12 -0.91 19.99
CA GLU A 15 -0.89 -1.84 20.50
C GLU A 15 -2.23 -1.16 20.79
N SER A 16 -2.21 0.05 21.34
CA SER A 16 -3.42 0.84 21.61
C SER A 16 -4.24 1.17 20.35
N LEU A 17 -3.63 1.15 19.16
CA LEU A 17 -4.28 1.39 17.87
C LEU A 17 -4.69 0.08 17.18
N ARG A 18 -4.28 -1.08 17.71
CA ARG A 18 -4.66 -2.42 17.24
C ARG A 18 -5.73 -3.09 18.10
N VAL A 19 -6.28 -2.38 19.09
CA VAL A 19 -7.26 -2.92 20.06
C VAL A 19 -8.48 -3.57 19.40
N LEU A 20 -8.92 -3.09 18.23
CA LEU A 20 -10.06 -3.70 17.53
C LEU A 20 -9.73 -5.08 16.92
N LEU A 21 -8.45 -5.41 16.69
CA LEU A 21 -8.06 -6.75 16.24
C LEU A 21 -8.30 -7.82 17.30
N GLU A 22 -8.39 -7.46 18.58
CA GLU A 22 -8.79 -8.41 19.63
C GLU A 22 -10.26 -8.83 19.50
N THR A 23 -11.10 -7.94 18.96
CA THR A 23 -12.53 -8.19 18.75
C THR A 23 -12.83 -8.69 17.34
N PHE A 24 -12.03 -8.26 16.35
CA PHE A 24 -12.15 -8.60 14.94
C PHE A 24 -10.80 -9.13 14.42
N PRO A 25 -10.39 -10.36 14.82
CA PRO A 25 -9.12 -10.94 14.40
C PRO A 25 -9.10 -11.19 12.88
N ARG A 26 -7.91 -11.07 12.26
CA ARG A 26 -7.73 -11.17 10.80
C ARG A 26 -8.30 -12.47 10.22
N GLU A 27 -8.16 -13.57 10.95
CA GLU A 27 -8.57 -14.91 10.55
C GLU A 27 -10.10 -15.03 10.41
N GLU A 28 -10.87 -14.14 11.03
CA GLU A 28 -12.33 -14.19 11.02
C GLU A 28 -12.96 -13.21 10.02
N TRP A 29 -12.17 -12.31 9.42
CA TRP A 29 -12.67 -11.23 8.57
C TRP A 29 -13.54 -11.74 7.43
N GLU A 30 -13.08 -12.71 6.65
CA GLU A 30 -13.82 -13.24 5.49
C GLU A 30 -15.19 -13.83 5.85
N SER A 31 -15.34 -14.34 7.08
CA SER A 31 -16.60 -14.91 7.56
C SER A 31 -17.57 -13.87 8.13
N HIS A 32 -17.10 -12.64 8.37
CA HIS A 32 -17.89 -11.60 9.02
C HIS A 32 -19.01 -11.07 8.11
N PRO A 33 -20.24 -10.86 8.61
CA PRO A 33 -21.37 -10.41 7.77
C PRO A 33 -21.13 -9.11 7.00
N ASN A 34 -20.30 -8.22 7.57
CA ASN A 34 -19.93 -6.92 6.97
C ASN A 34 -18.68 -6.97 6.07
N PHE A 35 -18.15 -8.17 5.76
CA PHE A 35 -16.95 -8.31 4.94
C PHE A 35 -17.20 -8.07 3.45
N ALA A 36 -18.29 -8.63 2.93
CA ALA A 36 -18.63 -8.49 1.52
C ALA A 36 -18.85 -7.00 1.18
N GLY A 37 -18.45 -6.59 -0.03
CA GLY A 37 -18.53 -5.21 -0.47
C GLY A 37 -17.26 -4.44 -0.14
N LEU A 38 -17.35 -3.46 0.78
CA LEU A 38 -16.28 -2.47 0.97
C LEU A 38 -14.98 -3.08 1.49
N VAL A 39 -15.02 -3.98 2.48
CA VAL A 39 -13.79 -4.61 3.01
C VAL A 39 -13.13 -5.49 1.95
N ALA A 40 -13.90 -6.36 1.28
CA ALA A 40 -13.38 -7.19 0.20
C ALA A 40 -12.74 -6.33 -0.92
N PHE A 41 -13.44 -5.26 -1.35
CA PHE A 41 -12.90 -4.32 -2.33
C PHE A 41 -11.60 -3.67 -1.87
N TRP A 42 -11.53 -3.22 -0.61
CA TRP A 42 -10.33 -2.62 -0.04
C TRP A 42 -9.13 -3.56 -0.09
N LEU A 43 -9.32 -4.80 0.38
CA LEU A 43 -8.28 -5.83 0.39
C LEU A 43 -7.86 -6.23 -1.04
N ASP A 44 -8.80 -6.32 -1.98
CA ASP A 44 -8.50 -6.60 -3.39
C ASP A 44 -7.63 -5.51 -4.03
N ARG A 45 -7.86 -4.23 -3.67
CA ARG A 45 -7.03 -3.11 -4.11
C ARG A 45 -5.61 -3.22 -3.57
N HIS A 46 -5.46 -3.51 -2.28
CA HIS A 46 -4.15 -3.72 -1.66
C HIS A 46 -3.41 -4.89 -2.30
N GLU A 47 -4.11 -6.01 -2.50
CA GLU A 47 -3.55 -7.21 -3.13
C GLU A 47 -3.10 -6.96 -4.58
N MET A 48 -3.81 -6.11 -5.33
CA MET A 48 -3.36 -5.67 -6.65
C MET A 48 -2.01 -4.95 -6.57
N PHE A 49 -1.79 -4.06 -5.60
CA PHE A 49 -0.50 -3.38 -5.44
C PHE A 49 0.63 -4.35 -5.11
N ARG A 50 0.37 -5.32 -4.22
CA ARG A 50 1.31 -6.40 -3.88
C ARG A 50 1.73 -7.16 -5.14
N LYS A 51 0.75 -7.59 -5.94
CA LYS A 51 0.99 -8.32 -7.19
C LYS A 51 1.78 -7.50 -8.21
N LEU A 52 1.47 -6.22 -8.38
CA LEU A 52 2.21 -5.35 -9.31
C LEU A 52 3.68 -5.20 -8.91
N CYS A 53 3.97 -4.96 -7.62
CA CYS A 53 5.34 -4.89 -7.11
C CYS A 53 6.09 -6.22 -7.31
N ALA A 54 5.47 -7.33 -6.89
CA ALA A 54 6.07 -8.66 -7.00
C ALA A 54 6.40 -9.06 -8.45
N VAL A 55 5.48 -8.79 -9.38
CA VAL A 55 5.70 -9.07 -10.80
C VAL A 55 6.85 -8.24 -11.36
N MET A 56 6.91 -6.93 -11.07
CA MET A 56 8.03 -6.09 -11.53
C MET A 56 9.36 -6.49 -10.91
N GLY A 57 9.36 -6.91 -9.64
CA GLY A 57 10.55 -7.42 -8.95
C GLY A 57 11.08 -8.69 -9.59
N THR A 58 10.17 -9.63 -9.88
CA THR A 58 10.48 -10.89 -10.57
C THR A 58 11.05 -10.65 -11.97
N ASP A 59 10.44 -9.73 -12.74
CA ASP A 59 10.92 -9.39 -14.09
C ASP A 59 12.32 -8.76 -14.03
N ALA A 60 12.56 -7.85 -13.08
CA ALA A 60 13.87 -7.21 -12.90
C ALA A 60 14.97 -8.22 -12.54
N GLU A 61 14.68 -9.14 -11.62
CA GLU A 61 15.59 -10.24 -11.26
C GLU A 61 15.86 -11.17 -12.45
N ALA A 62 14.83 -11.52 -13.22
CA ALA A 62 14.98 -12.36 -14.40
C ALA A 62 15.89 -11.71 -15.46
N VAL A 63 15.82 -10.39 -15.65
CA VAL A 63 16.75 -9.66 -16.54
C VAL A 63 18.17 -9.66 -15.98
N MET A 64 18.35 -9.40 -14.68
CA MET A 64 19.66 -9.45 -14.02
C MET A 64 20.32 -10.83 -14.15
N ASP A 65 19.52 -11.89 -14.06
CA ASP A 65 19.94 -13.29 -14.24
C ASP A 65 20.08 -13.72 -15.71
N LYS A 66 19.82 -12.83 -16.67
CA LYS A 66 19.80 -13.12 -18.13
C LYS A 66 18.79 -14.20 -18.54
N LYS A 67 17.71 -14.35 -17.77
CA LYS A 67 16.58 -15.26 -18.01
C LYS A 67 15.42 -14.60 -18.76
N MET A 68 15.46 -13.28 -18.93
CA MET A 68 14.45 -12.49 -19.63
C MET A 68 15.11 -11.46 -20.56
N ASP A 69 14.51 -11.20 -21.72
CA ASP A 69 14.93 -10.11 -22.61
C ASP A 69 14.67 -8.75 -21.93
N PRO A 70 15.69 -7.88 -21.78
CA PRO A 70 15.51 -6.53 -21.25
C PRO A 70 14.39 -5.74 -21.92
N ARG A 71 14.16 -5.92 -23.23
CA ARG A 71 13.09 -5.22 -23.95
C ARG A 71 11.71 -5.71 -23.54
N ALA A 72 11.55 -6.99 -23.26
CA ALA A 72 10.30 -7.54 -22.75
C ALA A 72 10.00 -7.00 -21.35
N MET A 73 11.03 -6.86 -20.50
CA MET A 73 10.88 -6.24 -19.18
C MET A 73 10.49 -4.78 -19.30
N GLN A 74 11.12 -3.99 -20.19
CA GLN A 74 10.78 -2.58 -20.39
C GLN A 74 9.30 -2.39 -20.78
N GLN A 75 8.76 -3.22 -21.67
CA GLN A 75 7.33 -3.15 -22.04
C GLN A 75 6.41 -3.40 -20.84
N ARG A 76 6.71 -4.44 -20.04
CA ARG A 76 5.94 -4.79 -18.84
C ARG A 76 6.10 -3.75 -17.74
N LEU A 77 7.29 -3.19 -17.56
CA LEU A 77 7.57 -2.11 -16.62
C LEU A 77 6.76 -0.86 -16.97
N SER A 78 6.68 -0.48 -18.25
CA SER A 78 5.84 0.65 -18.68
C SER A 78 4.36 0.41 -18.35
N GLN A 79 3.85 -0.80 -18.57
CA GLN A 79 2.46 -1.14 -18.30
C GLN A 79 2.16 -1.21 -16.80
N TYR A 80 2.90 -2.02 -16.05
CA TYR A 80 2.64 -2.29 -14.64
C TYR A 80 3.07 -1.13 -13.74
N GLY A 81 4.18 -0.45 -14.05
CA GLY A 81 4.61 0.73 -13.31
C GLY A 81 3.64 1.89 -13.48
N GLY A 82 3.15 2.12 -14.71
CA GLY A 82 2.11 3.12 -14.97
C GLY A 82 0.80 2.80 -14.23
N ALA A 83 0.36 1.54 -14.28
CA ALA A 83 -0.82 1.09 -13.56
C ALA A 83 -0.67 1.26 -12.04
N LEU A 84 0.47 0.84 -11.46
CA LEU A 84 0.74 0.98 -10.03
C LEU A 84 0.62 2.44 -9.58
N LEU A 85 1.33 3.36 -10.24
CA LEU A 85 1.36 4.77 -9.86
C LEU A 85 -0.03 5.42 -9.98
N GLN A 86 -0.72 5.20 -11.09
CA GLN A 86 -2.05 5.76 -11.30
C GLN A 86 -3.04 5.28 -10.25
N GLN A 87 -3.04 3.97 -9.98
CA GLN A 87 -4.01 3.35 -9.09
C GLN A 87 -3.72 3.65 -7.62
N LEU A 88 -2.46 3.71 -7.22
CA LEU A 88 -2.05 4.03 -5.86
C LEU A 88 -2.32 5.50 -5.52
N HIS A 89 -2.01 6.42 -6.45
CA HIS A 89 -2.33 7.83 -6.27
C HIS A 89 -3.84 8.08 -6.11
N GLY A 90 -4.66 7.46 -6.95
CA GLY A 90 -6.12 7.58 -6.85
C GLY A 90 -6.69 6.93 -5.59
N HIS A 91 -6.08 5.86 -5.09
CA HIS A 91 -6.46 5.19 -3.85
C HIS A 91 -6.24 6.11 -2.63
N HIS A 92 -5.01 6.61 -2.43
CA HIS A 92 -4.70 7.53 -1.33
C HIS A 92 -5.56 8.79 -1.38
N GLN A 93 -5.80 9.36 -2.58
CA GLN A 93 -6.68 10.53 -2.72
C GLN A 93 -8.11 10.28 -2.23
N ILE A 94 -8.67 9.11 -2.53
CA ILE A 94 -10.03 8.76 -2.10
C ILE A 94 -10.04 8.49 -0.59
N GLU A 95 -9.01 7.85 -0.05
CA GLU A 95 -8.85 7.62 1.39
C GLU A 95 -8.81 8.92 2.18
N ASP A 96 -7.91 9.82 1.81
CA ASP A 96 -7.70 11.10 2.49
C ASP A 96 -8.95 11.99 2.40
N ALA A 97 -9.54 12.08 1.21
CA ALA A 97 -10.66 12.98 0.97
C ALA A 97 -12.00 12.45 1.50
N HIS A 98 -12.17 11.14 1.57
CA HIS A 98 -13.47 10.52 1.83
C HIS A 98 -13.47 9.54 3.01
N TYR A 99 -12.70 8.44 2.92
CA TYR A 99 -12.84 7.36 3.89
C TYR A 99 -12.27 7.72 5.27
N PHE A 100 -11.06 8.29 5.36
CA PHE A 100 -10.45 8.63 6.65
C PHE A 100 -11.33 9.63 7.45
N PRO A 101 -11.88 10.71 6.87
CA PRO A 101 -12.82 11.58 7.58
C PRO A 101 -14.06 10.87 8.12
N VAL A 102 -14.60 9.90 7.39
CA VAL A 102 -15.79 9.15 7.82
C VAL A 102 -15.43 8.17 8.93
N LEU A 103 -14.35 7.40 8.77
CA LEU A 103 -13.90 6.40 9.75
C LEU A 103 -13.49 7.04 11.08
N ARG A 104 -12.78 8.17 11.04
CA ARG A 104 -12.44 8.99 12.24
C ARG A 104 -13.69 9.38 13.05
N LYS A 105 -14.76 9.80 12.38
CA LYS A 105 -16.02 10.16 13.05
C LYS A 105 -16.67 8.97 13.74
N ARG A 106 -16.50 7.76 13.19
CA ARG A 106 -17.09 6.51 13.71
C ARG A 106 -16.26 5.92 14.87
N GLU A 107 -14.93 6.01 14.79
CA GLU A 107 -14.01 5.42 15.78
C GLU A 107 -12.94 6.41 16.25
N LYS A 108 -13.37 7.41 17.03
CA LYS A 108 -12.50 8.50 17.53
C LYS A 108 -11.29 8.05 18.35
N THR A 109 -11.38 6.89 18.99
CA THR A 109 -10.28 6.29 19.76
C THR A 109 -9.07 5.97 18.87
N LEU A 110 -9.28 5.83 17.55
CA LEU A 110 -8.26 5.51 16.56
C LEU A 110 -7.78 6.73 15.75
N ASP A 111 -8.18 7.96 16.11
CA ASP A 111 -7.79 9.18 15.38
C ASP A 111 -6.27 9.29 15.14
N ARG A 112 -5.47 8.90 16.15
CA ARG A 112 -4.01 8.91 16.05
C ARG A 112 -3.45 7.88 15.06
N GLY A 113 -4.20 6.81 14.77
CA GLY A 113 -3.86 5.85 13.72
C GLY A 113 -4.04 6.45 12.33
N PHE A 114 -5.14 7.17 12.11
CA PHE A 114 -5.34 7.87 10.85
C PHE A 114 -4.33 9.02 10.65
N ASP A 115 -3.83 9.65 11.72
CA ASP A 115 -2.73 10.63 11.62
C ASP A 115 -1.41 9.96 11.19
N ILE A 116 -1.22 8.68 11.50
CA ILE A 116 -0.07 7.91 11.01
C ILE A 116 -0.24 7.63 9.52
N LEU A 117 -1.41 7.13 9.09
CA LEU A 117 -1.67 6.80 7.68
C LEU A 117 -1.59 8.04 6.77
N ASP A 118 -2.13 9.19 7.20
CA ASP A 118 -2.00 10.45 6.47
C ASP A 118 -0.53 10.85 6.28
N ARG A 119 0.31 10.69 7.32
CA ARG A 119 1.76 10.94 7.21
C ARG A 119 2.45 9.94 6.29
N ASP A 120 2.01 8.69 6.28
CA ASP A 120 2.53 7.69 5.35
C ASP A 120 2.26 8.09 3.91
N HIS A 121 1.05 8.55 3.58
CA HIS A 121 0.72 9.00 2.22
C HIS A 121 1.69 10.08 1.73
N HIS A 122 2.02 11.06 2.59
CA HIS A 122 3.01 12.08 2.27
C HIS A 122 4.43 11.50 2.08
N ALA A 123 4.83 10.52 2.88
CA ALA A 123 6.11 9.83 2.70
C ALA A 123 6.13 8.98 1.41
N MET A 124 4.98 8.38 1.08
CA MET A 124 4.76 7.57 -0.11
C MET A 124 4.86 8.39 -1.40
N ASP A 125 4.45 9.66 -1.43
CA ASP A 125 4.65 10.53 -2.59
C ASP A 125 6.12 10.64 -3.01
N GLY A 126 7.02 10.76 -2.04
CA GLY A 126 8.47 10.80 -2.28
C GLY A 126 9.02 9.45 -2.77
N LEU A 127 8.44 8.34 -2.29
CA LEU A 127 8.78 6.98 -2.72
C LEU A 127 8.29 6.71 -4.15
N MET A 128 7.06 7.11 -4.47
CA MET A 128 6.45 7.00 -5.80
C MET A 128 7.26 7.80 -6.84
N THR A 129 7.75 8.98 -6.47
CA THR A 129 8.63 9.78 -7.34
C THR A 129 9.91 9.03 -7.67
N ARG A 130 10.62 8.48 -6.67
CA ARG A 130 11.86 7.72 -6.89
C ARG A 130 11.62 6.46 -7.71
N PHE A 131 10.51 5.76 -7.45
CA PHE A 131 10.09 4.63 -8.27
C PHE A 131 9.90 5.06 -9.74
N ALA A 132 9.19 6.17 -9.98
CA ALA A 132 8.93 6.68 -11.33
C ALA A 132 10.23 7.07 -12.05
N ASP A 133 11.15 7.76 -11.37
CA ASP A 133 12.45 8.13 -11.91
C ASP A 133 13.28 6.89 -12.26
N GLY A 134 13.30 5.88 -11.38
CA GLY A 134 13.98 4.61 -11.62
C GLY A 134 13.40 3.86 -12.82
N ALA A 135 12.07 3.77 -12.90
CA ALA A 135 11.39 3.12 -14.01
C ALA A 135 11.67 3.84 -15.34
N ASN A 136 11.54 5.18 -15.36
CA ASN A 136 11.83 5.99 -16.54
C ASN A 136 13.30 5.87 -16.96
N GLY A 137 14.24 5.82 -16.02
CA GLY A 137 15.65 5.59 -16.32
C GLY A 137 15.91 4.27 -17.04
N VAL A 138 15.26 3.18 -16.61
CA VAL A 138 15.35 1.88 -17.28
C VAL A 138 14.73 1.92 -18.68
N LEU A 139 13.58 2.57 -18.84
CA LEU A 139 12.90 2.71 -20.13
C LEU A 139 13.70 3.54 -21.13
N GLN A 140 14.45 4.53 -20.65
CA GLN A 140 15.31 5.39 -21.46
C GLN A 140 16.72 4.82 -21.67
N GLY A 141 17.06 3.73 -20.98
CA GLY A 141 18.40 3.15 -21.00
C GLY A 141 19.47 3.97 -20.26
N SER A 142 19.06 4.90 -19.39
CA SER A 142 19.95 5.72 -18.56
C SER A 142 20.19 5.14 -17.16
N LEU A 143 19.43 4.10 -16.78
CA LEU A 143 19.58 3.39 -15.51
C LEU A 143 19.60 1.87 -15.73
N GLU A 144 20.52 1.20 -15.06
CA GLU A 144 20.62 -0.26 -15.04
C GLU A 144 19.44 -0.90 -14.27
N THR A 145 18.94 -2.04 -14.74
CA THR A 145 17.86 -2.80 -14.09
C THR A 145 18.13 -3.07 -12.61
N GLY A 146 19.38 -3.39 -12.26
CA GLY A 146 19.75 -3.66 -10.86
C GLY A 146 19.59 -2.46 -9.93
N ARG A 147 19.74 -1.22 -10.44
CA ARG A 147 19.48 -0.01 -9.65
C ARG A 147 17.99 0.21 -9.47
N PHE A 148 17.20 0.04 -10.53
CA PHE A 148 15.74 0.07 -10.42
C PHE A 148 15.21 -0.99 -9.44
N ARG A 149 15.76 -2.21 -9.46
CA ARG A 149 15.39 -3.27 -8.50
C ARG A 149 15.56 -2.83 -7.05
N GLN A 150 16.63 -2.11 -6.73
CA GLN A 150 16.89 -1.57 -5.37
C GLN A 150 15.85 -0.53 -4.95
N GLU A 151 15.49 0.39 -5.86
CA GLU A 151 14.44 1.37 -5.61
C GLU A 151 13.07 0.69 -5.44
N LEU A 152 12.75 -0.28 -6.29
CA LEU A 152 11.53 -1.08 -6.17
C LEU A 152 11.49 -1.86 -4.84
N THR A 153 12.59 -2.46 -4.38
CA THR A 153 12.63 -3.12 -3.07
C THR A 153 12.29 -2.15 -1.95
N SER A 154 12.88 -0.96 -1.99
CA SER A 154 12.71 0.06 -0.94
C SER A 154 11.27 0.60 -0.94
N PHE A 155 10.72 0.85 -2.12
CA PHE A 155 9.33 1.23 -2.31
C PHE A 155 8.37 0.15 -1.80
N GLU A 156 8.55 -1.09 -2.24
CA GLU A 156 7.71 -2.24 -1.88
C GLU A 156 7.71 -2.46 -0.37
N SER A 157 8.87 -2.46 0.28
CA SER A 157 8.98 -2.67 1.73
C SER A 157 8.13 -1.67 2.53
N LEU A 158 8.18 -0.39 2.15
CA LEU A 158 7.46 0.66 2.86
C LEU A 158 5.98 0.67 2.50
N LEU A 159 5.63 0.38 1.25
CA LEU A 159 4.24 0.17 0.84
C LEU A 159 3.62 -1.00 1.63
N MET A 160 4.32 -2.13 1.77
CA MET A 160 3.78 -3.28 2.52
C MET A 160 3.52 -2.97 3.98
N ARG A 161 4.40 -2.20 4.64
CA ARG A 161 4.20 -1.76 6.03
C ARG A 161 2.99 -0.83 6.12
N HIS A 162 2.88 0.13 5.22
CA HIS A 162 1.75 1.05 5.17
C HIS A 162 0.42 0.31 4.97
N LEU A 163 0.30 -0.54 3.94
CA LEU A 163 -0.92 -1.30 3.65
C LEU A 163 -1.31 -2.22 4.83
N ALA A 164 -0.32 -2.81 5.51
CA ALA A 164 -0.59 -3.67 6.67
C ALA A 164 -1.11 -2.87 7.88
N ASP A 165 -0.55 -1.69 8.15
CA ASP A 165 -1.05 -0.78 9.20
C ASP A 165 -2.48 -0.31 8.88
N GLU A 166 -2.72 0.03 7.62
CA GLU A 166 -4.02 0.47 7.16
C GLU A 166 -5.09 -0.63 7.29
N GLU A 167 -4.79 -1.85 6.84
CA GLU A 167 -5.67 -3.00 7.00
C GLU A 167 -6.00 -3.26 8.47
N ASP A 168 -5.00 -3.23 9.35
CA ASP A 168 -5.15 -3.46 10.79
C ASP A 168 -6.02 -2.37 11.46
N LEU A 169 -6.04 -1.16 10.90
CA LEU A 169 -6.80 -0.05 11.43
C LEU A 169 -8.22 0.02 10.87
N ILE A 170 -8.36 -0.07 9.54
CA ILE A 170 -9.58 0.26 8.81
C ILE A 170 -10.55 -0.90 8.76
N VAL A 171 -10.07 -2.11 8.47
CA VAL A 171 -10.95 -3.26 8.30
C VAL A 171 -11.78 -3.51 9.58
N PRO A 172 -11.20 -3.54 10.80
CA PRO A 172 -11.99 -3.72 12.01
C PRO A 172 -13.03 -2.62 12.25
N VAL A 173 -12.76 -1.37 11.84
CA VAL A 173 -13.72 -0.27 11.94
C VAL A 173 -14.91 -0.51 11.00
N ILE A 174 -14.67 -0.92 9.75
CA ILE A 174 -15.74 -1.21 8.80
C ILE A 174 -16.55 -2.44 9.27
N LEU A 175 -15.88 -3.49 9.75
CA LEU A 175 -16.57 -4.67 10.27
C LEU A 175 -17.47 -4.32 11.47
N LYS A 176 -16.99 -3.49 12.39
CA LYS A 176 -17.75 -3.04 13.58
C LYS A 176 -18.98 -2.22 13.24
N HIS A 177 -18.84 -1.25 12.33
CA HIS A 177 -19.89 -0.26 12.06
C HIS A 177 -20.76 -0.58 10.84
N GLY A 178 -20.36 -1.58 10.05
CA GLY A 178 -20.96 -1.92 8.77
C GLY A 178 -20.54 -0.97 7.63
N PRO A 179 -20.71 -1.38 6.37
CA PRO A 179 -20.44 -0.52 5.22
C PRO A 179 -21.47 0.61 5.07
N ASP A 180 -22.64 0.47 5.70
CA ASP A 180 -23.73 1.44 5.61
C ASP A 180 -23.35 2.77 6.30
N GLY A 181 -23.23 3.81 5.47
CA GLY A 181 -22.81 5.15 5.90
C GLY A 181 -21.28 5.36 5.90
N MET A 182 -20.58 4.59 5.06
CA MET A 182 -19.26 4.90 4.49
C MET A 182 -19.37 5.64 3.14
N HIS A 183 -20.49 6.34 2.90
CA HIS A 183 -20.83 7.12 1.70
C HIS A 183 -21.01 8.60 2.04
#